data_AF-A0A9D7A3B9-F1
#
_entry.id   AF-A0A9D7A3B9-F1
#
_cell.length_a   1.000
_cell.length_b   1.000
_cell.length_c   1.000
_cell.angle_alpha   90.00
_cell.angle_beta   90.00
_cell.angle_gamma   90.00
#
_symmetry.space_group_name_H-M   'P 1'
#
loop_
_entity.id
_entity.type
_entity.pdbx_description
1 polymer ?
#
loop_
_entity_poly.entity_id
_entity_poly.type
_entity_poly.pdbx_seq_one_letter_code
_entity_poly.pdbx_strand_id
1 'polypeptide(L)' 'MRLKHESPGMTETNLFPAAAAKAGMDYDTLTERILESALRRAKAARC' A
#
# COMPACT_ATOMS: atom_id res chain seq x y z
N MET A 1 8.65 -13.63 -13.41
CA MET A 1 9.63 -13.25 -12.37
C MET A 1 8.84 -12.83 -11.12
N ARG A 2 8.97 -13.52 -9.98
CA ARG A 2 8.23 -13.23 -8.74
C ARG A 2 9.22 -12.59 -7.77
N LEU A 3 9.19 -11.27 -7.63
CA LEU A 3 10.04 -10.57 -6.69
C LEU A 3 9.59 -10.94 -5.27
N LYS A 4 10.38 -11.76 -4.58
CA LYS A 4 10.33 -11.88 -3.12
C LYS A 4 11.15 -10.72 -2.59
N HIS A 5 10.49 -9.65 -2.17
CA HIS A 5 11.13 -8.63 -1.36
C HIS A 5 10.09 -8.16 -0.35
N GLU A 6 10.49 -8.19 0.91
CA GLU A 6 9.93 -7.45 2.03
C GLU A 6 9.20 -6.17 1.64
N SER A 7 8.15 -5.85 2.40
CA SER A 7 7.34 -4.64 2.21
C SER A 7 8.24 -3.42 1.99
N PRO A 8 7.93 -2.54 1.01
CA PRO A 8 8.72 -1.34 0.80
C PRO A 8 8.78 -0.50 2.09
N GLY A 9 9.80 0.33 2.24
CA GLY A 9 9.78 1.36 3.28
C GLY A 9 8.51 2.22 3.14
N MET A 10 7.76 2.36 4.22
CA MET A 10 6.43 2.97 4.26
C MET A 10 6.39 4.31 5.01
N THR A 11 7.51 4.91 5.41
CA THR A 11 7.50 6.27 6.01
C THR A 11 7.37 7.34 4.92
N GLU A 12 6.89 8.53 5.27
CA GLU A 12 6.59 9.61 4.31
C GLU A 12 7.77 10.00 3.38
N THR A 13 9.00 9.79 3.85
CA THR A 13 10.22 10.11 3.10
C THR A 13 10.69 8.97 2.20
N ASN A 14 10.08 7.78 2.28
CA ASN A 14 10.41 6.67 1.41
C ASN A 14 9.86 6.86 -0.02
N LEU A 15 10.50 6.20 -0.98
CA LEU A 15 10.18 6.32 -2.40
C LEU A 15 8.73 5.97 -2.73
N PHE A 16 8.16 4.98 -2.06
CA PHE A 16 6.81 4.51 -2.35
C PHE A 16 5.74 5.54 -1.93
N PRO A 17 5.69 6.01 -0.67
CA PRO A 17 4.78 7.10 -0.30
C PRO A 17 5.04 8.41 -1.08
N ALA A 18 6.29 8.76 -1.35
CA ALA A 18 6.61 9.94 -2.15
C ALA A 18 6.09 9.85 -3.61
N ALA A 19 6.11 8.66 -4.21
CA ALA A 19 5.55 8.44 -5.54
C ALA A 19 4.01 8.54 -5.54
N ALA A 20 3.35 8.03 -4.48
CA ALA A 20 1.91 8.19 -4.31
C ALA A 20 1.52 9.67 -4.13
N ALA A 21 2.27 10.43 -3.35
CA ALA A 21 2.06 11.87 -3.18
C ALA A 21 2.19 12.62 -4.52
N LYS A 22 3.18 12.28 -5.35
CA LYS A 22 3.32 12.82 -6.72
C LYS A 22 2.14 12.47 -7.63
N ALA A 23 1.46 11.36 -7.36
CA ALA A 23 0.24 10.94 -8.05
C ALA A 23 -1.05 11.54 -7.44
N GLY A 24 -0.93 12.47 -6.48
CA GLY A 24 -2.08 13.13 -5.84
C GLY A 24 -2.74 12.32 -4.73
N MET A 25 -2.05 11.32 -4.18
CA MET A 25 -2.53 10.52 -3.06
C MET A 25 -1.68 10.82 -1.82
N ASP A 26 -2.26 11.48 -0.83
CA ASP A 26 -1.59 11.72 0.46
C ASP A 26 -1.35 10.42 1.24
N TYR A 27 -0.54 10.52 2.29
CA TYR A 27 -0.10 9.39 3.10
C TYR A 27 -1.26 8.63 3.76
N ASP A 28 -2.23 9.36 4.30
CA ASP A 28 -3.38 8.79 5.00
C ASP A 28 -4.29 8.05 4.01
N THR A 29 -4.57 8.66 2.86
CA THR A 29 -5.35 8.06 1.77
C THR A 29 -4.66 6.81 1.21
N LEU A 30 -3.34 6.84 1.06
CA LEU A 30 -2.56 5.67 0.65
C LEU A 30 -2.70 4.53 1.66
N THR A 31 -2.54 4.85 2.94
CA THR A 31 -2.60 3.88 4.04
C THR A 31 -3.98 3.23 4.12
N GLU A 32 -5.04 4.02 4.05
CA GLU A 32 -6.42 3.52 4.05
C GLU A 32 -6.67 2.60 2.85
N ARG A 33 -6.24 2.99 1.65
CA ARG A 33 -6.41 2.15 0.44
C ARG A 33 -5.69 0.81 0.53
N ILE A 34 -4.51 0.78 1.16
CA ILE A 34 -3.77 -0.48 1.41
C ILE A 34 -4.56 -1.36 2.38
N LEU A 35 -5.07 -0.78 3.46
CA LEU A 35 -5.88 -1.47 4.47
C LEU A 35 -7.16 -2.04 3.85
N GLU A 36 -7.95 -1.21 3.16
CA GLU A 36 -9.17 -1.62 2.46
C GLU A 36 -8.89 -2.77 1.48
N SER A 37 -7.82 -2.66 0.70
CA SER A 37 -7.40 -3.70 -0.25
C SER A 37 -7.05 -5.01 0.45
N ALA A 38 -6.37 -4.94 1.59
CA ALA A 38 -6.04 -6.12 2.39
C ALA A 38 -7.29 -6.76 3.00
N LEU A 39 -8.19 -5.96 3.59
CA LEU A 39 -9.45 -6.43 4.16
C LEU A 39 -10.33 -7.10 3.10
N ARG A 40 -10.40 -6.54 1.89
CA ARG A 40 -11.13 -7.15 0.77
C ARG A 40 -10.59 -8.54 0.40
N ARG A 41 -9.26 -8.68 0.29
CA ARG A 41 -8.62 -9.99 0.04
C ARG A 41 -8.88 -10.98 1.18
N ALA A 42 -8.77 -10.51 2.42
CA ALA A 42 -9.03 -11.33 3.60
C ALA A 42 -10.48 -11.82 3.68
N LYS A 43 -11.45 -10.97 3.32
CA LYS A 43 -12.86 -11.35 3.24
C LYS A 43 -13.10 -12.39 2.16
N ALA A 44 -12.53 -12.21 0.97
CA ALA A 44 -12.66 -13.15 -0.15
C ALA A 44 -12.04 -14.53 0.15
N ALA A 45 -10.94 -14.58 0.89
CA ALA A 45 -10.28 -15.84 1.27
C ALA A 45 -11.01 -16.62 2.39
N ARG A 46 -12.00 -16.01 3.06
CA ARG A 46 -12.80 -16.63 4.14
C ARG A 46 -14.13 -17.20 3.67
N CYS A 47 -14.44 -17.11 2.37
CA CYS A 47 -15.61 -17.71 1.72
C CYS A 47 -15.18 -18.89 0.85
#